data_AF-A0A2A3JSL7-F1
#
_entry.id   AF-A0A2A3JSL7-F1
#
_cell.length_a   1.000
_cell.length_b   1.000
_cell.length_c   1.000
_cell.angle_alpha   90.00
_cell.angle_beta   90.00
_cell.angle_gamma   90.00
#
_symmetry.space_group_name_H-M   'P 1'
#
loop_
_entity.id
_entity.type
_entity.pdbx_description
1 polymer ?
#
loop_
_entity_poly.entity_id
_entity_poly.type
_entity_poly.pdbx_seq_one_letter_code
_entity_poly.pdbx_strand_id
1 'polypeptide(L)'
;MPAARFGPALQGAIRFNTYLGLAITASLAGPEGVSRAAVYLAIAVPLVNVLSIVALSEADVLRRPWVLLKTMLRNPLILACLAGIALALVGTGLPFGADRFLELLARGSLPLGLLCVGAALRPDSLRGDLAALAGNSALRLLLVPGIAALVGAGFGLGSVEVLVLVVFSAIPTAPTAYVLTRQMGGDGTLMAGLVTGQTLLGVLTIPLVLLVLGLG
;
A
#
# COMPACT_ATOMS: atom_id res chain seq x y z
N MET A 1 6.96 -15.25 15.10
CA MET A 1 7.65 -14.87 13.85
C MET A 1 8.47 -13.62 14.15
N PRO A 2 9.76 -13.50 13.74
CA PRO A 2 10.57 -12.31 13.97
C PRO A 2 9.97 -11.06 13.29
N ALA A 3 10.18 -9.86 13.85
CA ALA A 3 9.70 -8.60 13.27
C ALA A 3 10.17 -8.41 11.81
N ALA A 4 11.40 -8.84 11.52
CA ALA A 4 11.98 -8.80 10.18
C ALA A 4 11.17 -9.58 9.13
N ARG A 5 10.41 -10.63 9.52
CA ARG A 5 9.53 -11.39 8.60
C ARG A 5 8.04 -11.07 8.77
N PHE A 6 7.61 -10.74 9.99
CA PHE A 6 6.24 -10.30 10.26
C PHE A 6 5.92 -8.97 9.59
N GLY A 7 6.83 -7.99 9.65
CA GLY A 7 6.67 -6.68 9.02
C GLY A 7 6.40 -6.75 7.52
N PRO A 8 7.22 -7.45 6.71
CA PRO A 8 6.93 -7.70 5.30
C PRO A 8 5.60 -8.38 5.05
N ALA A 9 5.26 -9.43 5.81
CA ALA A 9 4.00 -10.14 5.65
C ALA A 9 2.80 -9.22 5.94
N LEU A 10 2.82 -8.45 7.03
CA LEU A 10 1.73 -7.52 7.32
C LEU A 10 1.62 -6.44 6.23
N GLN A 11 2.74 -5.86 5.82
CA GLN A 11 2.76 -4.88 4.73
C GLN A 11 2.19 -5.44 3.43
N GLY A 12 2.51 -6.71 3.12
CA GLY A 12 1.96 -7.47 1.99
C GLY A 12 0.43 -7.60 2.01
N ALA A 13 -0.17 -7.54 3.21
CA ALA A 13 -1.61 -7.66 3.38
C ALA A 13 -2.32 -6.29 3.43
N ILE A 14 -1.69 -5.27 4.02
CA ILE A 14 -2.37 -3.99 4.32
C ILE A 14 -2.03 -2.86 3.36
N ARG A 15 -0.80 -2.82 2.80
CA ARG A 15 -0.39 -1.71 1.93
C ARG A 15 -0.92 -1.95 0.53
N PHE A 16 -1.32 -0.87 -0.12
CA PHE A 16 -1.90 -0.87 -1.47
C PHE A 16 -1.07 0.00 -2.41
N ASN A 17 -0.96 -0.41 -3.68
CA ASN A 17 -0.32 0.39 -4.70
C ASN A 17 -1.22 1.56 -5.15
N THR A 18 -1.03 2.73 -4.55
CA THR A 18 -1.85 3.92 -4.82
C THR A 18 -1.90 4.31 -6.31
N TYR A 19 -0.80 4.18 -7.06
CA TYR A 19 -0.79 4.53 -8.49
C TYR A 19 -1.74 3.66 -9.30
N LEU A 20 -1.70 2.35 -9.05
CA LEU A 20 -2.54 1.38 -9.74
C LEU A 20 -4.02 1.54 -9.31
N GLY A 21 -4.27 1.75 -8.01
CA GLY A 21 -5.61 1.99 -7.49
C GLY A 21 -6.27 3.25 -8.07
N LEU A 22 -5.53 4.36 -8.13
CA LEU A 22 -6.01 5.59 -8.76
C LEU A 22 -6.25 5.43 -10.26
N ALA A 23 -5.37 4.72 -10.98
CA ALA A 23 -5.55 4.48 -12.41
C ALA A 23 -6.83 3.66 -12.70
N ILE A 24 -7.06 2.57 -11.96
CA ILE A 24 -8.26 1.73 -12.10
C ILE A 24 -9.50 2.53 -11.73
N THR A 25 -9.48 3.23 -10.60
CA THR A 25 -10.61 4.03 -10.13
C THR A 25 -10.97 5.14 -11.11
N ALA A 26 -9.98 5.85 -11.65
CA ALA A 26 -10.19 6.89 -12.66
C ALA A 26 -10.80 6.32 -13.94
N SER A 27 -10.38 5.10 -14.33
CA SER A 27 -10.93 4.42 -15.51
C SER A 27 -12.38 3.98 -15.35
N LEU A 28 -12.79 3.57 -14.14
CA LEU A 28 -14.11 2.97 -13.89
C LEU A 28 -15.16 3.97 -13.37
N ALA A 29 -14.75 4.95 -12.56
CA ALA A 29 -15.66 5.92 -11.94
C ALA A 29 -15.28 7.39 -12.19
N GLY A 30 -14.32 7.64 -13.09
CA GLY A 30 -13.98 8.99 -13.54
C GLY A 30 -13.53 9.92 -12.40
N PRO A 31 -13.78 11.24 -12.55
CA PRO A 31 -13.39 12.25 -11.55
C PRO A 31 -14.02 12.03 -10.17
N GLU A 32 -15.26 11.53 -10.13
CA GLU A 32 -15.95 11.25 -8.87
C GLU A 32 -15.24 10.14 -8.09
N GLY A 33 -14.91 9.03 -8.76
CA GLY A 33 -14.13 7.95 -8.16
C GLY A 33 -12.79 8.43 -7.60
N VAL A 34 -12.07 9.28 -8.34
CA VAL A 34 -10.81 9.87 -7.87
C VAL A 34 -11.00 10.74 -6.64
N SER A 35 -12.09 11.51 -6.58
CA SER A 35 -12.43 12.31 -5.39
C SER A 35 -12.68 11.42 -4.16
N ARG A 36 -13.47 10.35 -4.30
CA ARG A 36 -13.71 9.38 -3.21
C ARG A 36 -12.44 8.65 -2.81
N ALA A 37 -11.59 8.27 -3.77
CA ALA A 37 -10.30 7.68 -3.51
C ALA A 37 -9.37 8.61 -2.73
N ALA A 38 -9.38 9.92 -3.01
CA ALA A 38 -8.57 10.89 -2.27
C ALA A 38 -8.94 10.92 -0.78
N VAL A 39 -10.24 10.89 -0.46
CA VAL A 39 -10.72 10.82 0.94
C VAL A 39 -10.28 9.51 1.60
N TYR A 40 -10.46 8.38 0.92
CA TYR A 40 -10.00 7.07 1.41
C TYR A 40 -8.49 7.09 1.69
N LEU A 41 -7.69 7.59 0.75
CA LEU A 41 -6.23 7.65 0.85
C LEU A 41 -5.74 8.56 1.99
N ALA A 42 -6.42 9.69 2.23
CA ALA A 42 -6.08 10.62 3.29
C ALA A 42 -6.07 9.94 4.68
N ILE A 43 -6.93 8.94 4.88
CA ILE A 43 -7.03 8.19 6.14
C ILE A 43 -6.19 6.91 6.06
N ALA A 44 -6.32 6.16 4.98
CA ALA A 44 -5.72 4.84 4.85
C ALA A 44 -4.19 4.90 4.76
N VAL A 45 -3.61 5.86 4.04
CA VAL A 45 -2.16 5.96 3.84
C VAL A 45 -1.39 6.19 5.15
N PRO A 46 -1.75 7.18 6.00
CA PRO A 46 -1.11 7.34 7.30
C PRO A 46 -1.27 6.10 8.20
N LEU A 47 -2.48 5.52 8.22
CA LEU A 47 -2.77 4.34 9.03
C LEU A 47 -1.87 3.16 8.64
N VAL A 48 -1.79 2.82 7.36
CA VAL A 48 -0.94 1.71 6.91
C VAL A 48 0.54 2.01 7.14
N ASN A 49 0.99 3.26 7.04
CA ASN A 49 2.37 3.64 7.37
C ASN A 49 2.70 3.39 8.85
N VAL A 50 1.83 3.82 9.76
CA VAL A 50 2.00 3.57 11.20
C VAL A 50 2.02 2.07 11.50
N LEU A 51 1.04 1.32 10.99
CA LEU A 51 0.98 -0.13 11.17
C LEU A 51 2.22 -0.85 10.61
N SER A 52 2.74 -0.38 9.48
CA SER A 52 3.96 -0.93 8.87
C SER A 52 5.18 -0.71 9.77
N ILE A 53 5.35 0.49 10.33
CA ILE A 53 6.46 0.79 11.25
C ILE A 53 6.34 -0.05 12.52
N VAL A 54 5.13 -0.15 13.09
CA VAL A 54 4.89 -0.98 14.28
C VAL A 54 5.26 -2.43 14.00
N ALA A 55 4.86 -2.98 12.85
CA ALA A 55 5.13 -4.37 12.51
C ALA A 55 6.60 -4.67 12.16
N LEU A 56 7.33 -3.68 11.65
CA LEU A 56 8.78 -3.77 11.39
C LEU A 56 9.62 -3.48 12.64
N SER A 57 9.05 -2.89 13.68
CA SER A 57 9.77 -2.54 14.90
C SER A 57 10.01 -3.77 15.79
N GLU A 58 11.19 -3.84 16.40
CA GLU A 58 11.49 -4.90 17.36
C GLU A 58 10.70 -4.76 18.66
N ALA A 59 10.54 -5.88 19.38
CA ALA A 59 9.76 -5.93 20.62
C ALA A 59 10.28 -4.95 21.70
N ASP A 60 11.58 -4.68 21.77
CA ASP A 60 12.13 -3.68 22.72
C ASP A 60 11.71 -2.25 22.35
N VAL A 61 11.69 -1.92 21.05
CA VAL A 61 11.21 -0.61 20.55
C VAL A 61 9.73 -0.44 20.86
N LEU A 62 8.92 -1.48 20.69
CA LEU A 62 7.48 -1.46 20.97
C LEU A 62 7.17 -1.25 22.46
N ARG A 63 8.04 -1.71 23.36
CA ARG A 63 7.90 -1.51 24.81
C ARG A 63 8.23 -0.09 25.26
N ARG A 64 8.85 0.72 24.40
CA ARG A 64 9.31 2.08 24.71
C ARG A 64 8.58 3.09 23.84
N PRO A 65 7.42 3.63 24.29
CA PRO A 65 6.56 4.48 23.45
C PRO A 65 7.29 5.72 22.92
N TRP A 66 8.23 6.28 23.71
CA TRP A 66 9.04 7.41 23.29
C TRP A 66 10.00 7.08 22.13
N VAL A 67 10.59 5.88 22.13
CA VAL A 67 11.49 5.44 21.05
C VAL A 67 10.69 5.18 19.79
N LEU A 68 9.53 4.51 19.90
CA LEU A 68 8.61 4.29 18.79
C LEU A 68 8.14 5.60 18.17
N LEU A 69 7.73 6.57 18.99
CA LEU A 69 7.31 7.90 18.52
C LEU A 69 8.45 8.61 17.78
N LYS A 70 9.67 8.57 18.33
CA LYS A 70 10.85 9.14 17.67
C LYS A 70 11.16 8.45 16.34
N THR A 71 10.97 7.14 16.24
CA THR A 71 11.11 6.38 14.99
C THR A 71 10.07 6.81 13.95
N MET A 72 8.80 6.99 14.36
CA MET A 72 7.74 7.48 13.47
C MET A 72 8.00 8.90 13.00
N LEU A 73 8.39 9.82 13.89
CA LEU A 73 8.67 11.21 13.56
C LEU A 73 9.95 11.40 12.72
N ARG A 74 10.85 10.42 12.71
CA ARG A 74 12.02 10.41 11.82
C ARG A 74 11.76 9.70 10.49
N ASN A 75 10.60 9.08 10.32
CA ASN A 75 10.30 8.33 9.11
C ASN A 75 9.90 9.30 7.98
N PRO A 76 10.62 9.32 6.86
CA PRO A 76 10.36 10.26 5.78
C PRO A 76 8.98 10.06 5.13
N LEU A 77 8.42 8.84 5.14
CA LEU A 77 7.07 8.60 4.61
C LEU A 77 6.00 9.24 5.49
N ILE A 78 6.13 9.14 6.82
CA ILE A 78 5.21 9.79 7.76
C ILE A 78 5.32 11.30 7.63
N LEU A 79 6.54 11.85 7.63
CA LEU A 79 6.77 13.28 7.48
C LEU A 79 6.18 13.81 6.16
N ALA A 80 6.37 13.09 5.05
CA ALA A 80 5.79 13.45 3.76
C ALA A 80 4.25 13.43 3.78
N CYS A 81 3.63 12.42 4.39
CA CYS A 81 2.17 12.36 4.55
C CYS A 81 1.63 13.50 5.42
N LEU A 82 2.27 13.79 6.56
CA LEU A 82 1.88 14.87 7.45
C LEU A 82 2.03 16.24 6.76
N ALA A 83 3.13 16.46 6.04
CA ALA A 83 3.33 17.67 5.25
C ALA A 83 2.26 17.82 4.16
N GLY A 84 1.93 16.74 3.44
CA GLY A 84 0.88 16.74 2.42
C GLY A 84 -0.50 17.06 2.99
N ILE A 85 -0.85 16.46 4.14
CA ILE A 85 -2.11 16.75 4.84
C ILE A 85 -2.15 18.21 5.33
N ALA A 86 -1.06 18.70 5.94
CA ALA A 86 -0.97 20.08 6.41
C ALA A 86 -1.16 21.08 5.26
N LEU A 87 -0.50 20.86 4.12
CA LEU A 87 -0.68 21.70 2.92
C LEU A 87 -2.10 21.64 2.38
N ALA A 88 -2.73 20.45 2.36
CA ALA A 88 -4.12 20.30 1.93
C ALA A 88 -5.09 21.07 2.84
N LEU A 89 -4.86 21.09 4.15
CA LEU A 89 -5.69 21.82 5.12
C LEU A 89 -5.51 23.34 5.03
N VAL A 90 -4.28 23.81 4.77
CA VAL A 90 -3.99 25.24 4.63
C VAL A 90 -4.55 25.80 3.32
N GLY A 91 -4.72 24.97 2.28
CA GLY A 91 -5.37 25.35 1.02
C GLY A 91 -4.54 26.30 0.14
N THR A 92 -3.33 26.69 0.57
CA THR A 92 -2.43 27.57 -0.20
C THR A 92 -1.75 26.89 -1.37
N GLY A 93 -1.95 25.57 -1.54
CA GLY A 93 -1.24 24.76 -2.52
C GLY A 93 0.25 24.60 -2.19
N LEU A 94 1.01 24.11 -3.15
CA LEU A 94 2.46 23.96 -3.03
C LEU A 94 3.17 25.30 -3.23
N PRO A 95 4.12 25.66 -2.35
CA PRO A 95 4.84 26.92 -2.48
C PRO A 95 5.77 26.88 -3.71
N PHE A 96 6.07 28.07 -4.26
CA PHE A 96 7.05 28.27 -5.34
C PHE A 96 6.78 27.53 -6.67
N GLY A 97 5.55 27.06 -6.92
CA GLY A 97 5.26 26.28 -8.13
C GLY A 97 5.96 24.91 -8.15
N ALA A 98 6.19 24.32 -6.97
CA ALA A 98 6.85 23.02 -6.82
C ALA A 98 5.97 21.83 -7.27
N ASP A 99 4.73 22.07 -7.70
CA ASP A 99 3.78 21.05 -8.16
C ASP A 99 4.35 20.20 -9.27
N ARG A 100 4.85 20.81 -10.34
CA ARG A 100 5.38 20.06 -11.49
C ARG A 100 6.62 19.25 -11.12
N PHE A 101 7.48 19.82 -10.27
CA PHE A 101 8.69 19.15 -9.81
C PHE A 101 8.36 17.91 -8.97
N LEU A 102 7.48 18.06 -7.97
CA LEU A 102 7.04 16.95 -7.13
C LEU A 102 6.26 15.90 -7.92
N GLU A 103 5.47 16.31 -8.91
CA GLU A 103 4.78 15.39 -9.80
C GLU A 103 5.76 14.54 -10.62
N LEU A 104 6.82 15.14 -11.17
CA LEU A 104 7.86 14.41 -11.89
C LEU A 104 8.59 13.42 -10.98
N LEU A 105 8.92 13.82 -9.75
CA LEU A 105 9.52 12.92 -8.76
C LEU A 105 8.58 11.78 -8.38
N ALA A 106 7.29 12.06 -8.17
CA ALA A 106 6.29 11.05 -7.86
C ALA A 106 6.19 10.01 -8.98
N ARG A 107 6.05 10.46 -10.24
CA ARG A 107 6.01 9.58 -11.42
C ARG A 107 7.29 8.75 -11.57
N GLY A 108 8.46 9.32 -11.27
CA GLY A 108 9.75 8.62 -11.29
C GLY A 108 9.97 7.65 -10.12
N SER A 109 9.29 7.84 -8.99
CA SER A 109 9.46 7.00 -7.80
C SER A 109 9.00 5.56 -8.02
N LEU A 110 7.93 5.36 -8.79
CA LEU A 110 7.36 4.04 -9.09
C LEU A 110 8.34 3.16 -9.89
N PRO A 111 8.86 3.56 -11.06
CA PRO A 111 9.80 2.75 -11.82
C PRO A 111 11.09 2.48 -11.03
N LEU A 112 11.60 3.45 -10.28
CA LEU A 112 12.76 3.24 -9.40
C LEU A 112 12.46 2.20 -8.32
N GLY A 113 11.29 2.27 -7.67
CA GLY A 113 10.86 1.28 -6.68
C GLY A 113 10.76 -0.13 -7.27
N LEU A 114 10.23 -0.26 -8.48
CA LEU A 114 10.15 -1.55 -9.18
C LEU A 114 11.52 -2.08 -9.60
N LEU A 115 12.44 -1.23 -10.03
CA LEU A 115 13.83 -1.62 -10.30
C LEU A 115 14.52 -2.13 -9.04
N CYS A 116 14.33 -1.46 -7.89
CA CYS A 116 14.86 -1.92 -6.61
C CYS A 116 14.27 -3.28 -6.18
N VAL A 117 12.96 -3.47 -6.36
CA VAL A 117 12.28 -4.75 -6.09
C VAL A 117 12.84 -5.85 -6.98
N GLY A 118 12.98 -5.59 -8.29
CA GLY A 118 13.54 -6.54 -9.25
C GLY A 118 14.98 -6.93 -8.92
N ALA A 119 15.83 -5.96 -8.58
CA ALA A 119 17.21 -6.20 -8.18
C ALA A 119 17.34 -6.99 -6.86
N ALA A 120 16.35 -6.88 -5.97
CA ALA A 120 16.30 -7.60 -4.70
C ALA A 120 15.69 -9.00 -4.80
N LEU A 121 15.07 -9.32 -5.94
CA LEU A 121 14.39 -10.58 -6.16
C LEU A 121 15.42 -11.71 -6.28
N ARG A 122 15.23 -12.74 -5.47
CA ARG A 122 16.09 -13.93 -5.45
C ARG A 122 15.21 -15.18 -5.57
N PRO A 123 14.92 -15.65 -6.80
CA PRO A 123 13.97 -16.73 -7.04
C PRO A 123 14.27 -18.00 -6.23
N ASP A 124 15.55 -18.35 -6.08
CA ASP A 124 15.96 -19.55 -5.33
C ASP A 124 15.62 -19.48 -3.85
N SER A 125 15.80 -18.31 -3.21
CA SER A 125 15.41 -18.14 -1.81
C SER A 125 13.90 -18.06 -1.60
N LEU A 126 13.14 -17.64 -2.63
CA LEU A 126 11.68 -17.56 -2.55
C LEU A 126 11.00 -18.92 -2.58
N ARG A 127 11.66 -19.96 -3.09
CA ARG A 127 11.13 -21.34 -3.08
C ARG A 127 10.82 -21.82 -1.66
N GLY A 128 11.63 -21.42 -0.67
CA GLY A 128 11.40 -21.72 0.74
C GLY A 128 10.21 -20.97 1.35
N ASP A 129 9.77 -19.89 0.71
CA ASP A 129 8.77 -18.97 1.23
C ASP A 129 7.43 -19.05 0.49
N LEU A 130 7.26 -20.01 -0.42
CA LEU A 130 6.07 -20.14 -1.26
C LEU A 130 4.75 -20.16 -0.47
N ALA A 131 4.72 -20.85 0.67
CA ALA A 131 3.52 -20.89 1.52
C ALA A 131 3.17 -19.50 2.08
N ALA A 132 4.17 -18.73 2.52
CA ALA A 132 3.97 -17.37 3.01
C ALA A 132 3.56 -16.42 1.87
N LEU A 133 4.17 -16.53 0.70
CA LEU A 133 3.83 -15.76 -0.49
C LEU A 133 2.40 -16.04 -0.96
N ALA A 134 2.03 -17.32 -1.08
CA ALA A 134 0.72 -17.75 -1.53
C ALA A 134 -0.37 -17.36 -0.53
N GLY A 135 -0.16 -17.65 0.76
CA GLY A 135 -1.12 -17.30 1.81
C GLY A 135 -1.34 -15.79 1.90
N ASN A 136 -0.28 -15.00 1.84
CA ASN A 136 -0.38 -13.54 1.87
C ASN A 136 -1.06 -12.98 0.61
N SER A 137 -0.72 -13.51 -0.56
CA SER A 137 -1.34 -13.10 -1.82
C SER A 137 -2.81 -13.47 -1.89
N ALA A 138 -3.20 -14.66 -1.43
CA ALA A 138 -4.61 -15.05 -1.36
C ALA A 138 -5.40 -14.19 -0.37
N LEU A 139 -4.83 -13.93 0.81
CA LEU A 139 -5.41 -13.02 1.79
C LEU A 139 -5.66 -11.64 1.17
N ARG A 140 -4.62 -11.06 0.57
CA ARG A 140 -4.65 -9.73 -0.03
C ARG A 140 -5.60 -9.63 -1.23
N LEU A 141 -5.48 -10.54 -2.18
CA LEU A 141 -6.11 -10.40 -3.50
C LEU A 141 -7.51 -11.01 -3.58
N LEU A 142 -7.90 -11.86 -2.63
CA LEU A 142 -9.22 -12.53 -2.64
C LEU A 142 -10.02 -12.22 -1.38
N LEU A 143 -9.44 -12.40 -0.18
CA LEU A 143 -10.19 -12.23 1.07
C LEU A 143 -10.50 -10.75 1.33
N VAL A 144 -9.50 -9.88 1.26
CA VAL A 144 -9.65 -8.44 1.57
C VAL A 144 -10.66 -7.74 0.65
N PRO A 145 -10.69 -7.94 -0.69
CA PRO A 145 -11.73 -7.34 -1.52
C PRO A 145 -13.13 -7.93 -1.26
N GLY A 146 -13.23 -9.22 -0.93
CA GLY A 146 -14.52 -9.81 -0.53
C GLY A 146 -15.06 -9.17 0.75
N ILE A 147 -14.21 -8.98 1.75
CA ILE A 147 -14.57 -8.28 3.00
C ILE A 147 -14.94 -6.83 2.70
N ALA A 148 -14.18 -6.14 1.86
CA ALA A 148 -14.49 -4.77 1.44
C ALA A 148 -15.87 -4.64 0.80
N ALA A 149 -16.24 -5.56 -0.09
CA ALA A 149 -17.57 -5.58 -0.71
C ALA A 149 -18.68 -5.82 0.34
N LEU A 150 -18.48 -6.76 1.26
CA LEU A 150 -19.44 -7.05 2.34
C LEU A 150 -19.60 -5.86 3.30
N VAL A 151 -18.51 -5.19 3.67
CA VAL A 151 -18.54 -3.97 4.47
C VAL A 151 -19.26 -2.87 3.72
N GLY A 152 -18.95 -2.67 2.44
CA GLY A 152 -19.63 -1.68 1.61
C GLY A 152 -21.14 -1.87 1.56
N ALA A 153 -21.58 -3.12 1.36
CA ALA A 153 -23.00 -3.48 1.38
C ALA A 153 -23.62 -3.31 2.77
N GLY A 154 -22.94 -3.76 3.84
CA GLY A 154 -23.46 -3.72 5.20
C GLY A 154 -23.62 -2.31 5.78
N PHE A 155 -22.77 -1.37 5.36
CA PHE A 155 -22.87 0.05 5.75
C PHE A 155 -23.71 0.89 4.80
N GLY A 156 -24.28 0.31 3.74
CA GLY A 156 -25.10 1.02 2.76
C GLY A 156 -24.33 2.08 1.98
N LEU A 157 -23.06 1.83 1.67
CA LEU A 157 -22.23 2.75 0.88
C LEU A 157 -22.76 2.87 -0.55
N GLY A 158 -22.55 4.03 -1.16
CA GLY A 158 -22.85 4.25 -2.58
C GLY A 158 -21.99 3.40 -3.50
N SER A 159 -22.42 3.21 -4.75
CA SER A 159 -21.74 2.34 -5.72
C SER A 159 -20.30 2.76 -5.97
N VAL A 160 -20.03 4.07 -6.01
CA VAL A 160 -18.67 4.61 -6.22
C VAL A 160 -17.79 4.35 -4.99
N GLU A 161 -18.30 4.53 -3.77
CA GLU A 161 -17.56 4.25 -2.54
C GLU A 161 -17.22 2.76 -2.41
N VAL A 162 -18.18 1.87 -2.72
CA VAL A 162 -17.94 0.42 -2.75
C VAL A 162 -16.87 0.08 -3.79
N LEU A 163 -16.97 0.63 -5.00
CA LEU A 163 -15.97 0.43 -6.05
C LEU A 163 -14.57 0.84 -5.57
N VAL A 164 -14.42 2.04 -5.01
CA VAL A 164 -13.14 2.52 -4.48
C VAL A 164 -12.61 1.56 -3.42
N LEU A 165 -13.45 1.19 -2.45
CA LEU A 165 -13.04 0.32 -1.35
C LEU A 165 -12.57 -1.06 -1.85
N VAL A 166 -13.30 -1.65 -2.81
CA VAL A 166 -12.96 -2.93 -3.43
C VAL A 166 -11.69 -2.82 -4.27
N VAL A 167 -11.55 -1.78 -5.09
CA VAL A 167 -10.34 -1.55 -5.91
C VAL A 167 -9.11 -1.47 -5.02
N PHE A 168 -9.09 -0.58 -4.01
CA PHE A 168 -7.93 -0.45 -3.12
C PHE A 168 -7.65 -1.70 -2.27
N SER A 169 -8.62 -2.59 -2.16
CA SER A 169 -8.51 -3.90 -1.51
C SER A 169 -7.97 -4.99 -2.44
N ALA A 170 -8.34 -4.98 -3.72
CA ALA A 170 -7.96 -5.98 -4.71
C ALA A 170 -6.56 -5.77 -5.29
N ILE A 171 -6.00 -4.56 -5.17
CA ILE A 171 -4.71 -4.22 -5.77
C ILE A 171 -3.52 -4.75 -4.96
N PRO A 172 -2.41 -5.10 -5.64
CA PRO A 172 -1.19 -5.59 -5.01
C PRO A 172 -0.54 -4.57 -4.08
N THR A 173 0.38 -5.08 -3.26
CA THR A 173 1.17 -4.26 -2.35
C THR A 173 2.07 -3.26 -3.08
N ALA A 174 2.22 -2.08 -2.48
CA ALA A 174 3.05 -1.01 -3.02
C ALA A 174 4.56 -1.35 -3.01
N PRO A 175 5.32 -0.99 -4.07
CA PRO A 175 6.78 -1.10 -4.08
C PRO A 175 7.47 -0.30 -2.95
N THR A 176 6.85 0.78 -2.46
CA THR A 176 7.37 1.58 -1.33
C THR A 176 7.53 0.76 -0.04
N ALA A 177 6.80 -0.35 0.07
CA ALA A 177 6.89 -1.25 1.19
C ALA A 177 8.21 -2.04 1.22
N TYR A 178 8.83 -2.30 0.06
CA TYR A 178 10.19 -2.83 0.00
C TYR A 178 11.21 -1.84 0.57
N VAL A 179 11.11 -0.56 0.18
CA VAL A 179 12.00 0.50 0.68
C VAL A 179 11.90 0.62 2.20
N LEU A 180 10.68 0.69 2.74
CA LEU A 180 10.46 0.78 4.18
C LEU A 180 11.01 -0.46 4.92
N THR A 181 10.78 -1.65 4.37
CA THR A 181 11.33 -2.90 4.91
C THR A 181 12.85 -2.84 5.00
N ARG A 182 13.53 -2.41 3.94
CA ARG A 182 15.00 -2.28 3.92
C ARG A 182 15.50 -1.21 4.88
N GLN A 183 14.84 -0.06 4.96
CA GLN A 183 15.20 1.02 5.87
C GLN A 183 15.12 0.61 7.34
N MET A 184 14.21 -0.31 7.68
CA MET A 184 14.01 -0.80 9.05
C MET A 184 14.67 -2.16 9.32
N GLY A 185 15.53 -2.64 8.42
CA GLY A 185 16.28 -3.89 8.63
C GLY A 185 15.43 -5.17 8.51
N GLY A 186 14.26 -5.11 7.89
CA GLY A 186 13.43 -6.28 7.62
C GLY A 186 13.88 -7.13 6.43
N ASP A 187 13.20 -8.24 6.21
CA ASP A 187 13.45 -9.19 5.13
C ASP A 187 12.99 -8.62 3.78
N GLY A 188 13.91 -7.93 3.11
CA GLY A 188 13.69 -7.34 1.81
C GLY A 188 13.49 -8.36 0.69
N THR A 189 14.04 -9.58 0.83
CA THR A 189 13.89 -10.62 -0.19
C THR A 189 12.48 -11.18 -0.18
N LEU A 190 11.94 -11.50 1.01
CA LEU A 190 10.54 -11.87 1.17
C LEU A 190 9.62 -10.76 0.65
N MET A 191 9.92 -9.50 0.99
CA MET A 191 9.10 -8.38 0.57
C MET A 191 9.10 -8.15 -0.94
N ALA A 192 10.27 -8.29 -1.58
CA ALA A 192 10.37 -8.23 -3.04
C ALA A 192 9.55 -9.35 -3.69
N GLY A 193 9.61 -10.56 -3.15
CA GLY A 193 8.79 -11.69 -3.59
C GLY A 193 7.30 -11.43 -3.46
N LEU A 194 6.84 -10.83 -2.36
CA LEU A 194 5.43 -10.45 -2.17
C LEU A 194 4.99 -9.41 -3.20
N VAL A 195 5.75 -8.33 -3.38
CA VAL A 195 5.42 -7.28 -4.36
C VAL A 195 5.36 -7.87 -5.77
N THR A 196 6.37 -8.64 -6.19
CA THR A 196 6.40 -9.26 -7.52
C THR A 196 5.27 -10.27 -7.70
N GLY A 197 5.11 -11.20 -6.76
CA GLY A 197 4.09 -12.25 -6.83
C GLY A 197 2.68 -11.67 -6.88
N GLN A 198 2.36 -10.73 -5.99
CA GLN A 198 1.05 -10.06 -5.99
C GLN A 198 0.85 -9.21 -7.24
N THR A 199 1.89 -8.57 -7.78
CA THR A 199 1.77 -7.80 -9.03
C THR A 199 1.44 -8.71 -10.20
N LEU A 200 2.11 -9.87 -10.31
CA LEU A 200 1.83 -10.86 -11.36
C LEU A 200 0.43 -11.46 -11.23
N LEU A 201 0.05 -11.88 -10.02
CA LEU A 201 -1.29 -12.41 -9.75
C LEU A 201 -2.38 -11.35 -9.95
N GLY A 202 -2.08 -10.10 -9.59
CA GLY A 202 -2.97 -8.94 -9.71
C GLY A 202 -3.50 -8.72 -11.12
N VAL A 203 -2.70 -9.04 -12.15
CA VAL A 203 -3.11 -8.95 -13.57
C VAL A 203 -4.37 -9.77 -13.84
N LEU A 204 -4.52 -10.92 -13.18
CA LEU A 204 -5.67 -11.82 -13.35
C LEU A 204 -6.71 -11.62 -12.25
N THR A 205 -6.28 -11.42 -10.99
CA THR A 205 -7.21 -11.37 -9.85
C THR A 205 -8.01 -10.08 -9.81
N ILE A 206 -7.44 -8.94 -10.17
CA ILE A 206 -8.15 -7.65 -10.17
C ILE A 206 -9.36 -7.69 -11.12
N PRO A 207 -9.23 -7.99 -12.42
CA PRO A 207 -10.39 -8.02 -13.31
C PRO A 207 -11.39 -9.10 -12.90
N LEU A 208 -10.91 -10.26 -12.42
CA LEU A 208 -11.79 -11.33 -11.94
C LEU A 208 -12.65 -10.88 -10.74
N VAL A 209 -12.04 -10.25 -9.75
CA VAL A 209 -12.74 -9.73 -8.56
C VAL A 209 -13.78 -8.69 -8.95
N LEU A 210 -13.40 -7.75 -9.83
CA LEU A 210 -14.33 -6.70 -10.29
C LEU A 210 -15.50 -7.29 -11.08
N LEU A 211 -15.25 -8.27 -11.96
CA LEU A 211 -16.28 -8.95 -12.72
C LEU A 211 -17.24 -9.73 -11.81
N VAL A 212 -16.72 -10.52 -10.88
CA VAL A 212 -17.52 -11.33 -9.94
C VAL A 212 -18.40 -10.45 -9.05
N LEU A 213 -17.91 -9.28 -8.67
CA LEU A 213 -18.64 -8.32 -7.84
C LEU A 213 -19.55 -7.37 -8.65
N GLY A 214 -19.57 -7.46 -9.98
CA GLY A 214 -20.39 -6.61 -10.85
C GLY A 214 -19.95 -5.14 -10.85
N LEU A 215 -18.65 -4.88 -10.68
CA LEU A 215 -18.04 -3.56 -10.53
C LEU A 215 -17.16 -3.15 -11.72
N GLY A 216 -17.08 -3.98 -12.77
CA GLY A 216 -16.23 -3.78 -13.95
C GLY A 216 -16.99 -3.85 -15.27
#